data_AF-A0A840FN38-F1
#
_entry.id   AF-A0A840FN38-F1
#
_cell.length_a   1.000
_cell.length_b   1.000
_cell.length_c   1.000
_cell.angle_alpha   90.00
_cell.angle_beta   90.00
_cell.angle_gamma   90.00
#
_symmetry.space_group_name_H-M   'P 1'
#
loop_
_entity.id
_entity.type
_entity.pdbx_description
1 polymer ?
#
loop_
_entity_poly.entity_id
_entity_poly.type
_entity_poly.pdbx_seq_one_letter_code
_entity_poly.pdbx_strand_id
1 'polypeptide(L)'
;MRLRAHRIHREWTVAEMAERLLCSPNTLRALESGKPGTSIGLLAHALWLFGEIDSLDNVAPAPAGLAAKRRVRKSTTRGAAGVIAEDERDF
;
A
#
# COMPACT_ATOMS: atom_id res chain seq x y z
N MET A 1 -7.78 19.28 5.90
CA MET A 1 -7.18 17.98 5.53
C MET A 1 -6.29 17.47 6.64
N ARG A 2 -6.30 16.15 6.91
CA ARG A 2 -5.56 15.50 8.01
C ARG A 2 -4.05 15.78 7.99
N LEU A 3 -3.44 15.77 6.80
CA LEU A 3 -1.99 16.00 6.64
C LEU A 3 -1.53 17.36 7.18
N ARG A 4 -2.30 18.42 6.88
CA ARG A 4 -2.00 19.77 7.38
C ARG A 4 -2.05 19.84 8.90
N ALA A 5 -2.97 19.10 9.54
CA ALA A 5 -3.07 19.04 10.99
C ALA A 5 -1.84 18.35 11.61
N HIS A 6 -1.40 17.21 11.06
CA HIS A 6 -0.16 16.55 11.51
C HIS A 6 1.07 17.44 11.33
N ARG A 7 1.17 18.18 10.23
CA ARG A 7 2.27 19.13 10.00
C ARG A 7 2.30 20.23 11.07
N ILE A 8 1.14 20.86 11.34
CA ILE A 8 1.03 21.93 12.35
C ILE A 8 1.32 21.39 13.75
N HIS A 9 0.83 20.20 14.09
CA HIS A 9 1.09 19.56 15.39
C HIS A 9 2.59 19.28 15.62
N ARG A 10 3.35 19.01 14.56
CA ARG A 10 4.81 18.81 14.63
C ARG A 10 5.60 20.11 14.45
N GLU A 11 4.91 21.25 14.37
CA GLU A 11 5.48 22.59 14.15
C GLU A 11 6.33 22.70 12.88
N TRP A 12 6.07 21.85 11.88
CA TRP A 12 6.83 21.87 10.63
C TRP A 12 6.30 22.94 9.68
N THR A 13 7.22 23.68 9.09
CA THR A 13 6.95 24.55 7.95
C THR A 13 6.62 23.72 6.69
N VAL A 14 6.03 24.38 5.69
CA VAL A 14 5.77 23.74 4.39
C VAL A 14 7.08 23.32 3.73
N ALA A 15 8.15 24.11 3.86
CA ALA A 15 9.44 23.79 3.27
C ALA A 15 10.05 22.52 3.91
N GLU A 16 10.07 22.46 5.24
CA GLU A 16 10.61 21.33 6.00
C GLU A 16 9.88 20.02 5.71
N MET A 17 8.56 20.05 5.62
CA MET A 17 7.80 18.84 5.28
C MET A 17 7.97 18.47 3.79
N ALA A 18 8.05 19.45 2.89
CA ALA A 18 8.26 19.18 1.47
C ALA A 18 9.62 18.51 1.23
N GLU A 19 10.66 18.96 1.94
CA GLU A 19 12.00 18.35 1.93
C GLU A 19 11.97 16.90 2.45
N ARG A 20 11.32 16.65 3.59
CA ARG A 20 11.14 15.29 4.14
C ARG A 20 10.40 14.36 3.18
N LEU A 21 9.47 14.90 2.39
CA LEU A 21 8.71 14.16 1.37
C LEU A 21 9.38 14.13 -0.01
N LEU A 22 10.55 14.73 -0.17
CA LEU A 22 11.30 14.82 -1.42
C LEU A 22 10.46 15.42 -2.56
N CYS A 23 9.73 16.51 -2.27
CA CYS A 23 8.84 17.17 -3.22
C CYS A 23 8.94 18.70 -3.15
N SER A 24 8.31 19.40 -4.11
CA SER A 24 8.26 20.86 -4.07
C SER A 24 7.24 21.37 -3.04
N PRO A 25 7.44 22.57 -2.45
CA PRO A 25 6.44 23.19 -1.58
C PRO A 25 5.06 23.36 -2.24
N ASN A 26 5.02 23.58 -3.56
CA ASN A 26 3.77 23.69 -4.32
C ASN A 26 3.04 22.34 -4.38
N THR A 27 3.79 21.25 -4.55
CA THR A 27 3.25 19.89 -4.52
C THR A 27 2.68 19.56 -3.16
N LEU A 28 3.38 19.94 -2.06
CA LEU A 28 2.84 19.76 -0.71
C LEU A 28 1.55 20.56 -0.49
N ARG A 29 1.46 21.81 -0.97
CA ARG A 29 0.21 22.60 -0.88
C ARG A 29 -0.93 21.97 -1.69
N ALA A 30 -0.64 21.41 -2.86
CA ALA A 30 -1.62 20.67 -3.67
C ALA A 30 -2.13 19.43 -2.92
N LEU A 31 -1.23 18.69 -2.27
CA LEU A 31 -1.55 17.55 -1.43
C LEU A 31 -2.42 17.96 -0.22
N GLU A 32 -2.02 19.01 0.51
CA GLU A 32 -2.77 19.51 1.69
C GLU A 32 -4.14 20.08 1.33
N SER A 33 -4.32 20.58 0.11
CA SER A 33 -5.62 21.03 -0.40
C SER A 33 -6.48 19.87 -0.94
N GLY A 34 -5.94 18.66 -1.03
CA GLY A 34 -6.67 17.48 -1.51
C GLY A 34 -6.92 17.49 -3.01
N LYS A 35 -6.07 18.14 -3.81
CA LYS A 35 -6.23 18.14 -5.27
C LYS A 35 -6.17 16.69 -5.79
N PRO A 36 -7.19 16.21 -6.54
CA PRO A 36 -7.26 14.81 -6.99
C PRO A 36 -6.15 14.42 -7.98
N GLY A 37 -5.57 15.40 -8.70
CA GLY A 37 -4.42 15.17 -9.59
C GLY A 37 -3.08 15.00 -8.86
N THR A 38 -3.06 15.08 -7.52
CA THR A 38 -1.85 14.84 -6.74
C THR A 38 -1.57 13.34 -6.66
N SER A 39 -0.30 12.94 -6.80
CA SER A 39 0.09 11.53 -6.73
C SER A 39 -0.35 10.86 -5.42
N ILE A 40 -1.02 9.70 -5.54
CA ILE A 40 -1.39 8.85 -4.41
C ILE A 40 -0.16 8.34 -3.64
N GLY A 41 0.96 8.12 -4.33
CA GLY A 41 2.22 7.71 -3.71
C GLY A 41 2.76 8.76 -2.75
N LEU A 42 2.53 10.05 -3.04
CA LEU A 42 2.94 11.14 -2.15
C LEU A 42 2.05 11.21 -0.89
N LEU A 43 0.75 10.93 -1.03
CA LEU A 43 -0.14 10.77 0.11
C LEU A 43 0.32 9.61 1.01
N ALA A 44 0.61 8.45 0.42
CA ALA A 44 1.09 7.28 1.16
C ALA A 44 2.43 7.56 1.87
N HIS A 45 3.37 8.24 1.21
CA HIS A 45 4.64 8.63 1.82
C HIS A 45 4.44 9.57 3.02
N ALA A 46 3.52 10.53 2.92
CA ALA A 46 3.19 11.41 4.04
C ALA A 46 2.54 10.68 5.22
N LEU A 47 1.65 9.71 4.95
CA LEU A 47 1.07 8.87 6.00
C LEU A 47 2.14 8.00 6.66
N TRP A 48 3.06 7.43 5.89
CA TRP A 48 4.20 6.68 6.44
C TRP A 48 5.08 7.55 7.34
N LEU A 49 5.41 8.78 6.92
CA LEU A 49 6.18 9.73 7.73
C LEU A 49 5.49 10.05 9.07
N PHE A 50 4.16 10.02 9.11
CA PHE A 50 3.39 10.27 10.32
C PHE A 50 3.13 9.03 11.18
N GLY A 51 3.46 7.83 10.70
CA GLY A 51 3.12 6.57 11.37
C GLY A 51 1.66 6.16 11.18
N GLU A 52 0.98 6.71 10.18
CA GLU A 52 -0.47 6.56 9.92
C GLU A 52 -0.73 5.77 8.63
N ILE A 53 0.20 4.93 8.21
CA ILE A 53 0.10 4.22 6.92
C ILE A 53 -1.12 3.29 6.86
N ASP A 54 -1.49 2.68 7.99
CA ASP A 54 -2.67 1.81 8.11
C ASP A 54 -3.98 2.55 7.85
N SER A 55 -3.99 3.88 7.97
CA SER A 55 -5.17 4.68 7.64
C SER A 55 -5.53 4.61 6.14
N LEU A 56 -4.63 4.13 5.28
CA LEU A 56 -4.85 3.92 3.85
C LEU A 56 -5.88 2.82 3.57
N ASP A 57 -6.04 1.84 4.46
CA ASP A 57 -7.03 0.75 4.31
C ASP A 57 -8.47 1.30 4.26
N ASN A 58 -8.69 2.47 4.84
CA ASN A 58 -9.99 3.15 4.83
C ASN A 58 -10.32 3.80 3.48
N VAL A 59 -9.37 3.94 2.55
CA VAL A 59 -9.61 4.57 1.24
C VAL A 59 -10.42 3.65 0.33
N ALA A 60 -10.20 2.34 0.42
CA ALA A 60 -10.90 1.34 -0.37
C ALA A 60 -11.13 0.08 0.49
N PRO A 61 -12.03 0.13 1.48
CA PRO A 61 -12.27 -0.99 2.37
C PRO A 61 -12.77 -2.20 1.58
N ALA A 62 -12.22 -3.38 1.89
CA ALA A 62 -12.67 -4.61 1.26
C ALA A 62 -14.15 -4.88 1.64
N PRO A 63 -15.02 -5.21 0.68
CA PRO A 63 -16.39 -5.58 0.99
C PRO A 63 -16.41 -6.87 1.83
N ALA A 64 -17.26 -6.91 2.86
CA ALA A 64 -17.31 -8.02 3.83
C ALA A 64 -17.47 -9.42 3.18
N GLY A 65 -18.09 -9.50 2.00
CA GLY A 65 -18.26 -10.75 1.25
C GLY A 65 -17.03 -11.27 0.50
N LEU A 66 -15.93 -10.51 0.43
CA LEU A 66 -14.73 -10.91 -0.34
C LEU A 66 -13.88 -11.96 0.37
N ALA A 67 -13.79 -11.91 1.71
CA ALA A 67 -12.97 -12.83 2.51
C ALA A 67 -13.45 -14.30 2.43
N ALA A 68 -14.75 -14.52 2.17
CA ALA A 68 -15.34 -15.85 2.11
C ALA A 68 -15.01 -16.62 0.82
N LYS A 69 -14.49 -15.95 -0.22
CA LYS A 69 -14.17 -16.58 -1.51
C LYS A 69 -12.68 -16.81 -1.64
N ARG A 70 -12.09 -17.62 -0.74
CA ARG A 70 -10.76 -18.19 -0.96
C ARG A 70 -10.84 -19.01 -2.25
N ARG A 71 -10.39 -18.43 -3.37
CA ARG A 71 -10.19 -19.20 -4.61
C ARG A 71 -9.17 -20.27 -4.28
N VAL A 72 -9.65 -21.48 -4.00
CA VAL A 72 -8.81 -22.67 -3.97
C VAL A 72 -8.23 -22.77 -5.37
N ARG A 73 -6.94 -22.47 -5.50
CA ARG A 73 -6.20 -22.76 -6.74
C ARG A 73 -6.35 -24.26 -6.93
N LYS A 74 -7.18 -24.69 -7.89
CA LYS A 74 -7.29 -26.10 -8.25
C LYS A 74 -5.91 -26.47 -8.78
N SER A 75 -5.10 -27.12 -7.95
CA SER A 75 -3.83 -27.69 -8.41
C SER A 75 -4.19 -28.64 -9.55
N THR A 76 -3.74 -28.29 -10.76
CA THR A 76 -3.86 -29.13 -11.96
C THR A 76 -2.84 -30.28 -11.95
N THR A 77 -2.10 -30.44 -10.86
CA THR A 77 -1.10 -31.50 -10.67
C THR A 77 -1.14 -31.95 -9.21
N ARG A 78 -2.17 -32.71 -8.84
CA ARG A 78 -2.00 -33.78 -7.84
C ARG A 78 -1.78 -35.06 -8.62
N GLY A 79 -0.58 -35.22 -9.19
CA GLY A 79 -0.06 -36.55 -9.43
C GLY A 79 -0.02 -37.27 -8.08
N ALA A 80 -0.50 -38.50 -8.03
CA ALA A 80 -0.56 -39.28 -6.81
C ALA A 80 0.85 -39.31 -6.17
N ALA A 81 0.94 -38.85 -4.92
CA ALA A 81 2.17 -38.99 -4.16
C ALA A 81 2.46 -40.50 -4.02
N GLY A 82 3.56 -40.97 -4.61
CA GLY A 82 4.08 -42.32 -4.41
C GLY A 82 4.30 -43.19 -5.65
N VAL A 83 4.18 -42.69 -6.88
CA VAL A 83 4.56 -43.47 -8.07
C VAL A 83 5.86 -42.91 -8.64
N ILE A 84 6.97 -43.58 -8.34
CA ILE A 84 8.25 -43.39 -9.03
C ILE A 84 8.09 -44.01 -10.43
N ALA A 85 8.35 -43.23 -11.47
CA ALA A 85 8.24 -43.70 -12.85
C ALA A 85 9.36 -44.70 -13.15
N GLU A 86 9.09 -45.69 -14.02
CA GLU A 86 10.07 -46.75 -14.31
C GLU A 86 11.38 -46.23 -14.93
N ASP A 87 11.40 -45.01 -15.50
CA ASP A 87 12.62 -44.40 -16.06
C ASP A 87 13.63 -43.91 -15.00
N GLU A 88 13.20 -43.77 -13.74
CA GLU A 88 14.07 -43.31 -12.65
C GLU A 88 14.86 -44.46 -11.99
N ARG A 89 14.78 -45.69 -12.55
CA ARG A 89 15.42 -46.91 -12.01
C ARG A 89 16.68 -47.37 -12.74
N ASP A 90 17.24 -46.57 -13.66
CA ASP A 90 18.56 -46.85 -14.23
C ASP A 90 19.65 -46.14 -13.41
N PHE A 91 20.33 -46.91 -12.57
CA PHE A 91 21.58 -46.54 -11.88
C PHE A 91 22.76 -47.31 -12.49
#